data_AF-A0A9P7BTE9-F1
#
_entry.id   AF-A0A9P7BTE9-F1
#
_cell.length_a   1.000
_cell.length_b   1.000
_cell.length_c   1.000
_cell.angle_alpha   90.00
_cell.angle_beta   90.00
_cell.angle_gamma   90.00
#
_symmetry.space_group_name_H-M   'P 1'
#
loop_
_entity.id
_entity.type
_entity.pdbx_description
1 polymer ?
#
loop_
_entity_poly.entity_id
_entity_poly.type
_entity_poly.pdbx_seq_one_letter_code
_entity_poly.pdbx_strand_id
1 'polypeptide(L)'
;MLEISLLPEFGWSIKNEPVYGPGSAFQGFVKLNISEEKIQASDRLRIVYHATEATYGVADISPIYSNQLFGSQKVLWKKSNGSLIKPHTEIVFPFIIQMPMIQFPPSTNITSDSKAMAYHTNFTLSAFLDSESGDSIIKTHKKILYMPFIETTICKQPILISSKKSANGASVSLSAMDYLPGNPISVQLTLDSSLQSSVDSISISLYQLQTWRKIPEKTRLLFNTEKKYKHLISDQTTKIEAETSTHQLKLDIPVETIPSFSYSPVFTIGYQLQIKLKKKIWSQSIEFPNIPITIGTLGYGIRSSEEIKVYSTFKSVFSEERQDDDVATLPAPRFLDVVEYEDSLPIYENIRLPTYEHATVDMCN
;
A
#
# COMPACT_ATOMS: atom_id res chain seq x y z
N MET A 1 -11.07 -22.44 19.64
CA MET A 1 -10.17 -21.44 19.06
C MET A 1 -10.12 -21.62 17.55
N LEU A 2 -10.17 -20.50 16.83
CA LEU A 2 -9.95 -20.42 15.38
C LEU A 2 -8.97 -19.27 15.15
N GLU A 3 -7.84 -19.55 14.50
CA GLU A 3 -6.76 -18.59 14.30
C GLU A 3 -6.23 -18.65 12.86
N ILE A 4 -5.78 -17.50 12.33
CA ILE A 4 -5.07 -17.42 11.05
C ILE A 4 -3.61 -17.04 11.32
N SER A 5 -2.70 -17.94 10.97
CA SER A 5 -1.25 -17.71 11.05
C SER A 5 -0.70 -17.63 9.63
N LEU A 6 0.04 -16.56 9.31
CA LEU A 6 0.77 -16.46 8.04
C LEU A 6 2.17 -17.02 8.26
N LEU A 7 2.72 -17.70 7.26
CA LEU A 7 4.11 -18.10 7.28
C LEU A 7 5.00 -16.84 7.14
N PRO A 8 6.20 -16.84 7.73
CA PRO A 8 7.16 -15.77 7.49
C PRO A 8 7.45 -15.68 6.00
N GLU A 9 7.28 -14.51 5.42
CA GLU A 9 7.74 -14.26 4.06
C GLU A 9 9.16 -13.72 4.07
N PHE A 10 9.95 -14.16 3.11
CA PHE A 10 11.18 -13.47 2.73
C PHE A 10 10.78 -12.29 1.85
N GLY A 11 10.96 -11.06 2.33
CA GLY A 11 10.64 -9.90 1.51
C GLY A 11 10.40 -8.61 2.29
N TRP A 12 9.45 -7.83 1.77
CA TRP A 12 9.14 -6.49 2.20
C TRP A 12 8.37 -6.49 3.52
N SER A 13 8.89 -5.78 4.51
CA SER A 13 8.20 -5.56 5.78
C SER A 13 8.22 -4.08 6.17
N ILE A 14 7.18 -3.65 6.89
CA ILE A 14 7.09 -2.32 7.50
C ILE A 14 6.84 -2.55 8.99
N LYS A 15 7.72 -2.02 9.85
CA LYS A 15 7.66 -2.21 11.31
C LYS A 15 7.57 -3.69 11.73
N ASN A 16 8.33 -4.56 11.06
CA ASN A 16 8.35 -6.03 11.25
C ASN A 16 7.03 -6.74 10.89
N GLU A 17 6.09 -6.09 10.22
CA GLU A 17 4.91 -6.72 9.64
C GLU A 17 5.12 -6.98 8.14
N PRO A 18 4.74 -8.16 7.63
CA PRO A 18 4.87 -8.48 6.20
C PRO A 18 3.93 -7.63 5.36
N VAL A 19 4.43 -7.17 4.21
CA VAL A 19 3.71 -6.33 3.26
C VAL A 19 3.61 -7.04 1.92
N TYR A 20 2.42 -6.99 1.34
CA TYR A 20 2.09 -7.65 0.08
C TYR A 20 1.77 -6.60 -0.98
N GLY A 21 2.15 -6.85 -2.22
CA GLY A 21 1.86 -5.99 -3.37
C GLY A 21 1.27 -6.74 -4.56
N PRO A 22 1.21 -6.10 -5.73
CA PRO A 22 0.85 -6.76 -6.99
C PRO A 22 1.68 -8.03 -7.23
N GLY A 23 1.04 -9.12 -7.65
CA GLY A 23 1.73 -10.38 -8.01
C GLY A 23 2.26 -11.24 -6.87
N SER A 24 2.25 -10.74 -5.63
CA SER A 24 2.72 -11.49 -4.45
C SER A 24 1.99 -12.81 -4.28
N ALA A 25 2.68 -13.85 -3.82
CA ALA A 25 2.07 -15.10 -3.40
C ALA A 25 2.43 -15.37 -1.93
N PHE A 26 1.41 -15.54 -1.10
CA PHE A 26 1.58 -15.71 0.33
C PHE A 26 0.80 -16.89 0.89
N GLN A 27 1.35 -17.48 1.94
CA GLN A 27 0.90 -18.76 2.47
C GLN A 27 0.75 -18.72 3.98
N GLY A 28 -0.09 -19.62 4.49
CA GLY A 28 -0.36 -19.69 5.90
C GLY A 28 -1.25 -20.87 6.26
N PHE A 29 -1.75 -20.83 7.48
CA PHE A 29 -2.61 -21.86 8.02
C PHE A 29 -3.78 -21.27 8.78
N VAL A 30 -4.90 -21.97 8.73
CA VAL A 30 -5.99 -21.81 9.67
C VAL A 30 -5.87 -22.88 10.74
N LYS A 31 -5.67 -22.47 11.99
CA LYS A 31 -5.60 -23.39 13.14
C LYS A 31 -6.97 -23.49 13.79
N LEU A 32 -7.39 -24.71 14.05
CA LEU A 32 -8.68 -25.04 14.64
C LEU A 32 -8.48 -25.94 15.86
N ASN A 33 -9.03 -25.53 17.00
CA ASN A 33 -9.12 -26.36 18.20
C ASN A 33 -10.50 -26.12 18.83
N ILE A 34 -11.41 -27.09 18.76
CA ILE A 34 -12.82 -26.90 19.15
C ILE A 34 -13.35 -28.10 19.94
N SER A 35 -14.43 -27.88 20.69
CA SER A 35 -15.14 -28.92 21.44
C SER A 35 -15.96 -29.84 20.51
N GLU A 36 -16.25 -31.05 20.99
CA GLU A 36 -17.10 -32.03 20.30
C GLU A 36 -18.44 -31.41 19.85
N GLU A 37 -19.13 -30.68 20.72
CA GLU A 37 -20.41 -30.01 20.41
C GLU A 37 -20.31 -29.12 19.15
N LYS A 38 -19.23 -28.34 19.03
CA LYS A 38 -19.02 -27.45 17.88
C LYS A 38 -18.62 -28.22 16.63
N ILE A 39 -17.92 -29.35 16.77
CA ILE A 39 -17.60 -30.24 15.65
C ILE A 39 -18.89 -30.81 15.06
N GLN A 40 -19.78 -31.31 15.91
CA GLN A 40 -21.05 -31.89 15.48
C GLN A 40 -21.94 -30.87 14.76
N ALA A 41 -21.99 -29.63 15.26
CA ALA A 41 -22.73 -28.53 14.65
C ALA A 41 -22.10 -27.96 13.37
N SER A 42 -20.81 -28.23 13.12
CA SER A 42 -20.08 -27.67 11.97
C SER A 42 -20.25 -28.49 10.69
N ASP A 43 -20.33 -27.80 9.55
CA ASP A 43 -20.35 -28.41 8.22
C ASP A 43 -19.07 -28.14 7.43
N ARG A 44 -18.57 -26.90 7.47
CA ARG A 44 -17.41 -26.50 6.67
C ARG A 44 -16.55 -25.44 7.35
N LEU A 45 -15.26 -25.49 7.05
CA LEU A 45 -14.30 -24.44 7.34
C LEU A 45 -13.92 -23.76 6.03
N ARG A 46 -14.11 -22.45 5.93
CA ARG A 46 -13.68 -21.66 4.76
C ARG A 46 -12.82 -20.48 5.18
N ILE A 47 -11.92 -20.11 4.29
CA ILE A 47 -11.16 -18.87 4.36
C ILE A 47 -11.60 -17.94 3.23
N VAL A 48 -11.71 -16.65 3.54
CA VAL A 48 -12.10 -15.59 2.63
C VAL A 48 -11.02 -14.52 2.65
N TYR A 49 -10.56 -14.10 1.48
CA TYR A 49 -9.72 -12.94 1.33
C TYR A 49 -10.48 -11.86 0.56
N HIS A 50 -10.61 -10.69 1.17
CA HIS A 50 -11.40 -9.60 0.62
C HIS A 50 -10.76 -8.26 0.92
N ALA A 51 -11.07 -7.27 0.08
CA ALA A 51 -10.63 -5.91 0.27
C ALA A 51 -11.76 -4.91 0.02
N THR A 52 -11.75 -3.83 0.78
CA THR A 52 -12.73 -2.76 0.71
C THR A 52 -12.06 -1.40 0.68
N GLU A 53 -12.65 -0.48 -0.08
CA GLU A 53 -12.33 0.94 -0.11
C GLU A 53 -13.56 1.71 0.34
N ALA A 54 -13.41 2.58 1.34
CA ALA A 54 -14.53 3.34 1.87
C ALA A 54 -14.14 4.76 2.30
N THR A 55 -15.10 5.68 2.19
CA THR A 55 -15.01 7.02 2.79
C THR A 55 -16.15 7.26 3.77
N TYR A 56 -15.89 8.03 4.82
CA TYR A 56 -16.84 8.34 5.89
C TYR A 56 -16.87 9.85 6.15
N GLY A 57 -18.03 10.36 6.56
CA GLY A 57 -18.18 11.68 7.14
C GLY A 57 -18.09 11.64 8.67
N VAL A 58 -17.90 12.81 9.31
CA VAL A 58 -17.71 12.98 10.78
C VAL A 58 -18.75 12.27 11.63
N ALA A 59 -19.99 12.24 11.16
CA ALA A 59 -21.14 11.80 11.95
C ALA A 59 -21.77 10.52 11.38
N ASP A 60 -21.22 9.97 10.31
CA ASP A 60 -21.86 8.89 9.58
C ASP A 60 -21.32 7.54 10.08
N ILE A 61 -22.21 6.72 10.62
CA ILE A 61 -21.93 5.32 10.95
C ILE A 61 -21.76 4.51 9.65
N SER A 62 -22.50 4.90 8.62
CA SER A 62 -22.46 4.33 7.28
C SER A 62 -21.42 5.05 6.41
N PRO A 63 -20.71 4.34 5.52
CA PRO A 63 -19.81 4.98 4.58
C PRO A 63 -20.57 5.84 3.57
N ILE A 64 -20.03 7.02 3.23
CA ILE A 64 -20.49 7.88 2.12
C ILE A 64 -20.23 7.21 0.78
N TYR A 65 -19.14 6.44 0.71
CA TYR A 65 -18.80 5.57 -0.41
C TYR A 65 -18.21 4.29 0.15
N SER A 66 -18.64 3.16 -0.39
CA SER A 66 -18.05 1.86 -0.08
C SER A 66 -18.00 1.03 -1.35
N ASN A 67 -16.84 0.47 -1.64
CA ASN A 67 -16.64 -0.43 -2.75
C ASN A 67 -15.86 -1.66 -2.29
N GLN A 68 -16.38 -2.84 -2.62
CA GLN A 68 -15.64 -4.08 -2.43
C GLN A 68 -14.72 -4.27 -3.64
N LEU A 69 -13.41 -4.11 -3.41
CA LEU A 69 -12.40 -4.22 -4.45
C LEU A 69 -12.32 -5.67 -4.97
N PHE A 70 -12.37 -6.65 -4.06
CA PHE A 70 -12.49 -8.06 -4.41
C PHE A 70 -13.02 -8.88 -3.24
N GLY A 71 -13.43 -10.11 -3.53
CA GLY A 71 -13.69 -11.16 -2.55
C GLY A 71 -13.42 -12.52 -3.19
N SER A 72 -12.51 -13.28 -2.58
CA SER A 72 -12.16 -14.65 -2.99
C SER A 72 -12.31 -15.57 -1.78
N GLN A 73 -12.64 -16.84 -2.01
CA GLN A 73 -12.79 -17.81 -0.92
C GLN A 73 -12.30 -19.19 -1.30
N LYS A 74 -11.88 -19.97 -0.29
CA LYS A 74 -11.58 -21.40 -0.41
C LYS A 74 -12.16 -22.16 0.78
N VAL A 75 -12.77 -23.30 0.49
CA VAL A 75 -13.18 -24.26 1.52
C VAL A 75 -11.95 -25.09 1.88
N LEU A 76 -11.55 -25.07 3.15
CA LEU A 76 -10.38 -25.77 3.67
C LEU A 76 -10.75 -27.14 4.23
N TRP A 77 -11.97 -27.29 4.73
CA TRP A 77 -12.50 -28.55 5.23
C TRP A 77 -14.01 -28.60 5.08
N LYS A 78 -14.53 -29.81 4.86
CA LYS A 78 -15.96 -30.09 4.81
C LYS A 78 -16.21 -31.44 5.49
N LYS A 79 -17.26 -31.52 6.31
CA LYS A 79 -17.62 -32.72 7.09
C LYS A 79 -17.85 -33.95 6.20
N SER A 80 -18.38 -33.76 5.00
CA SER A 80 -18.60 -34.83 4.02
C SER A 80 -17.32 -35.47 3.46
N ASN A 81 -16.16 -34.83 3.59
CA ASN A 81 -14.90 -35.35 3.05
C ASN A 81 -14.22 -36.39 3.97
N GLY A 82 -14.86 -36.78 5.08
CA GLY A 82 -14.40 -37.87 5.95
C GLY A 82 -13.17 -37.59 6.82
N SER A 83 -12.51 -36.43 6.67
CA SER A 83 -11.41 -36.02 7.56
C SER A 83 -11.94 -35.74 8.96
N LEU A 84 -11.63 -36.65 9.89
CA LEU A 84 -12.15 -36.59 11.26
C LEU A 84 -11.42 -35.50 12.07
N ILE A 85 -12.13 -34.40 12.37
CA ILE A 85 -11.67 -33.42 13.35
C ILE A 85 -11.81 -34.04 14.73
N LYS A 86 -10.69 -34.24 15.45
CA LYS A 86 -10.71 -34.72 16.83
C LYS A 86 -10.97 -33.56 17.80
N PRO A 87 -11.85 -33.72 18.80
CA PRO A 87 -12.08 -32.70 19.82
C PRO A 87 -10.79 -32.32 20.55
N HIS A 88 -10.69 -31.04 20.92
CA HIS A 88 -9.59 -30.48 21.72
C HIS A 88 -8.18 -30.72 21.15
N THR A 89 -8.10 -31.15 19.89
CA THR A 89 -6.85 -31.35 19.16
C THR A 89 -6.68 -30.16 18.23
N GLU A 90 -5.48 -29.58 18.21
CA GLU A 90 -5.17 -28.55 17.22
C GLU A 90 -4.99 -29.21 15.84
N ILE A 91 -5.77 -28.73 14.88
CA ILE A 91 -5.69 -29.14 13.48
C ILE A 91 -5.38 -27.92 12.64
N VAL A 92 -4.54 -28.10 11.64
CA VAL A 92 -3.95 -27.04 10.84
C VAL A 92 -4.35 -27.25 9.39
N PHE A 93 -4.94 -26.22 8.78
CA PHE A 93 -5.38 -26.25 7.38
C PHE A 93 -4.57 -25.25 6.56
N PRO A 94 -3.70 -25.71 5.63
CA PRO A 94 -2.85 -24.83 4.83
C PRO A 94 -3.65 -24.09 3.76
N PHE A 95 -3.17 -22.90 3.40
CA PHE A 95 -3.65 -22.15 2.24
C PHE A 95 -2.52 -21.37 1.59
N ILE A 96 -2.67 -21.12 0.29
CA ILE A 96 -1.79 -20.27 -0.50
C ILE A 96 -2.69 -19.31 -1.30
N ILE A 97 -2.35 -18.03 -1.31
CA ILE A 97 -3.06 -16.98 -2.06
C ILE A 97 -2.07 -16.32 -3.01
N GLN A 98 -2.47 -16.15 -4.27
CA GLN A 98 -1.75 -15.37 -5.27
C GLN A 98 -2.51 -14.08 -5.58
N MET A 99 -1.83 -12.95 -5.42
CA MET A 99 -2.31 -11.63 -5.81
C MET A 99 -2.23 -11.46 -7.33
N PRO A 100 -3.20 -10.80 -7.96
CA PRO A 100 -3.11 -10.45 -9.36
C PRO A 100 -2.08 -9.31 -9.58
N MET A 101 -1.66 -9.11 -10.83
CA MET A 101 -0.81 -7.98 -11.24
C MET A 101 -1.62 -6.67 -11.34
N ILE A 102 -2.30 -6.31 -10.25
CA ILE A 102 -3.17 -5.14 -10.15
C ILE A 102 -2.74 -4.26 -8.98
N GLN A 103 -2.67 -2.96 -9.22
CA GLN A 103 -2.45 -1.93 -8.20
C GLN A 103 -3.78 -1.57 -7.54
N PHE A 104 -3.88 -1.87 -6.27
CA PHE A 104 -4.93 -1.37 -5.39
C PHE A 104 -4.40 -0.23 -4.53
N PRO A 105 -5.26 0.62 -3.92
CA PRO A 105 -4.80 1.60 -2.96
C PRO A 105 -4.08 0.92 -1.79
N PRO A 106 -3.09 1.57 -1.16
CA PRO A 106 -2.39 1.01 -0.01
C PRO A 106 -3.36 0.74 1.15
N SER A 107 -3.10 -0.30 1.95
CA SER A 107 -3.79 -0.50 3.23
C SER A 107 -3.60 0.74 4.10
N THR A 108 -4.69 1.47 4.37
CA THR A 108 -4.58 2.77 5.02
C THR A 108 -5.84 3.17 5.77
N ASN A 109 -5.65 4.01 6.78
CA ASN A 109 -6.70 4.71 7.50
C ASN A 109 -6.25 6.16 7.66
N ILE A 110 -6.86 7.05 6.89
CA ILE A 110 -6.53 8.48 6.84
C ILE A 110 -7.73 9.28 7.29
N THR A 111 -7.49 10.19 8.21
CA THR A 111 -8.46 11.21 8.61
C THR A 111 -7.98 12.58 8.13
N SER A 112 -8.90 13.43 7.67
CA SER A 112 -8.55 14.81 7.33
C SER A 112 -8.19 15.62 8.58
N ASP A 113 -7.43 16.71 8.44
CA ASP A 113 -7.01 17.54 9.60
C ASP A 113 -8.17 18.08 10.42
N SER A 114 -9.24 18.49 9.73
CA SER A 114 -10.48 18.95 10.37
C SER A 114 -11.29 17.80 10.99
N LYS A 115 -10.81 16.56 10.91
CA LYS A 115 -11.52 15.32 11.23
C LYS A 115 -12.88 15.22 10.53
N ALA A 116 -12.99 15.88 9.37
CA ALA A 116 -14.24 16.01 8.64
C ALA A 116 -14.59 14.76 7.82
N MET A 117 -13.53 14.06 7.39
CA MET A 117 -13.59 12.96 6.44
C MET A 117 -12.60 11.88 6.87
N ALA A 118 -12.94 10.62 6.66
CA ALA A 118 -12.03 9.49 6.79
C ALA A 118 -12.04 8.63 5.53
N TYR A 119 -10.88 8.12 5.14
CA TYR A 119 -10.67 7.22 4.01
C TYR A 119 -10.01 5.94 4.52
N HIS A 120 -10.65 4.81 4.27
CA HIS A 120 -10.17 3.50 4.68
C HIS A 120 -9.98 2.60 3.46
N THR A 121 -8.84 1.92 3.39
CA THR A 121 -8.66 0.77 2.51
C THR A 121 -8.18 -0.40 3.36
N ASN A 122 -8.98 -1.47 3.39
CA ASN A 122 -8.72 -2.63 4.24
C ASN A 122 -8.58 -3.89 3.38
N PHE A 123 -7.58 -4.70 3.71
CA PHE A 123 -7.39 -6.05 3.15
C PHE A 123 -7.43 -7.02 4.32
N THR A 124 -8.34 -8.00 4.27
CA THR A 124 -8.63 -8.85 5.43
C THR A 124 -8.79 -10.30 5.02
N LEU A 125 -8.07 -11.19 5.71
CA LEU A 125 -8.36 -12.62 5.73
C LEU A 125 -9.37 -12.91 6.83
N SER A 126 -10.39 -13.68 6.51
CA SER A 126 -11.43 -14.09 7.45
C SER A 126 -11.60 -15.59 7.34
N ALA A 127 -11.50 -16.31 8.46
CA ALA A 127 -11.81 -17.73 8.51
C ALA A 127 -13.13 -17.92 9.25
N PHE A 128 -13.96 -18.82 8.73
CA PHE A 128 -15.31 -19.10 9.23
C PHE A 128 -15.49 -20.60 9.34
N LEU A 129 -15.88 -21.05 10.53
CA LEU A 129 -16.45 -22.37 10.75
C LEU A 129 -17.96 -22.22 10.71
N ASP A 130 -18.58 -22.69 9.62
CA ASP A 130 -20.02 -22.56 9.39
C ASP A 130 -20.77 -23.85 9.77
N SER A 131 -22.02 -23.71 10.19
CA SER A 131 -22.99 -24.80 10.32
C SER A 131 -23.61 -25.20 8.98
N GLU A 132 -24.40 -26.27 8.96
CA GLU A 132 -25.20 -26.67 7.78
C GLU A 132 -26.21 -25.58 7.35
N SER A 133 -26.70 -24.76 8.29
CA SER A 133 -27.58 -23.61 7.98
C SER A 133 -26.84 -22.44 7.31
N GLY A 134 -25.51 -22.48 7.27
CA GLY A 134 -24.66 -21.41 6.73
C GLY A 134 -24.28 -20.34 7.74
N ASP A 135 -24.74 -20.45 8.99
CA ASP A 135 -24.37 -19.53 10.07
C ASP A 135 -22.95 -19.79 10.56
N SER A 136 -22.18 -18.75 10.83
CA SER A 136 -20.83 -18.90 11.36
C SER A 136 -20.85 -19.19 12.85
N ILE A 137 -20.45 -20.41 13.24
CA ILE A 137 -20.29 -20.88 14.62
C ILE A 137 -19.13 -20.14 15.31
N ILE A 138 -18.01 -20.02 14.59
CA ILE A 138 -16.83 -19.25 15.00
C ILE A 138 -16.26 -18.56 13.78
N LYS A 139 -15.78 -17.33 13.95
CA LYS A 139 -15.04 -16.59 12.94
C LYS A 139 -13.82 -15.91 13.55
N THR A 140 -12.81 -15.66 12.73
CA THR A 140 -11.62 -14.87 13.08
C THR A 140 -11.16 -14.06 11.88
N HIS A 141 -10.47 -12.95 12.13
CA HIS A 141 -10.03 -12.00 11.12
C HIS A 141 -8.56 -11.65 11.30
N LYS A 142 -7.83 -11.53 10.19
CA LYS A 142 -6.44 -11.08 10.16
C LYS A 142 -6.29 -9.99 9.11
N LYS A 143 -5.79 -8.83 9.52
CA LYS A 143 -5.47 -7.72 8.61
C LYS A 143 -4.24 -8.08 7.77
N ILE A 144 -4.27 -7.67 6.51
CA ILE A 144 -3.19 -7.81 5.55
C ILE A 144 -2.72 -6.40 5.15
N LEU A 145 -1.42 -6.15 5.24
CA LEU A 145 -0.84 -4.90 4.77
C LEU A 145 -0.56 -5.02 3.28
N TYR A 146 -1.31 -4.28 2.48
CA TYR A 146 -1.08 -4.16 1.06
C TYR A 146 -0.38 -2.85 0.74
N MET A 147 0.62 -2.87 -0.12
CA MET A 147 1.25 -1.67 -0.67
C MET A 147 1.39 -1.76 -2.20
N PRO A 148 1.04 -0.69 -2.93
CA PRO A 148 1.25 -0.62 -4.37
C PRO A 148 2.74 -0.50 -4.71
N PHE A 149 3.09 -0.78 -5.96
CA PHE A 149 4.40 -0.51 -6.55
C PHE A 149 4.43 0.89 -7.16
N ILE A 150 5.18 1.78 -6.52
CA ILE A 150 5.40 3.14 -6.99
C ILE A 150 6.90 3.31 -7.12
N GLU A 151 7.31 3.44 -8.37
CA GLU A 151 8.71 3.60 -8.75
C GLU A 151 9.26 4.92 -8.21
N THR A 152 10.52 4.89 -7.80
CA THR A 152 11.26 6.11 -7.45
C THR A 152 12.43 6.29 -8.39
N THR A 153 12.69 7.54 -8.75
CA THR A 153 13.83 7.89 -9.60
C THR A 153 14.72 8.92 -8.92
N ILE A 154 16.04 8.76 -9.11
CA ILE A 154 17.03 9.75 -8.74
C ILE A 154 17.52 10.45 -10.02
N CYS A 155 17.70 11.75 -9.94
CA CYS A 155 18.18 12.51 -11.09
C CYS A 155 19.70 12.42 -11.17
N LYS A 156 20.23 12.19 -12.39
CA LYS A 156 21.68 12.23 -12.63
C LYS A 156 22.27 13.63 -12.46
N GLN A 157 21.44 14.65 -12.63
CA GLN A 157 21.79 16.05 -12.44
C GLN A 157 20.86 16.66 -11.39
N PRO A 158 21.37 17.56 -10.52
CA PRO A 158 20.54 18.21 -9.53
C PRO A 158 19.43 19.05 -10.18
N ILE A 159 18.26 19.02 -9.56
CA ILE A 159 17.10 19.80 -9.96
C ILE A 159 17.25 21.18 -9.34
N LEU A 160 17.45 22.17 -10.21
CA LEU A 160 17.61 23.57 -9.80
C LEU A 160 16.25 24.28 -9.81
N ILE A 161 15.90 24.86 -8.66
CA ILE A 161 14.62 25.53 -8.42
C ILE A 161 14.94 26.95 -7.95
N SER A 162 14.60 27.93 -8.78
CA SER A 162 14.73 29.35 -8.44
C SER A 162 13.41 29.93 -7.95
N SER A 163 13.46 30.87 -7.02
CA SER A 163 12.29 31.64 -6.61
C SER A 163 11.78 32.55 -7.74
N LYS A 164 10.46 32.73 -7.88
CA LYS A 164 9.88 33.63 -8.89
C LYS A 164 9.83 35.08 -8.39
N LYS A 165 10.13 36.03 -9.29
CA LYS A 165 9.86 37.49 -9.27
C LYS A 165 10.34 38.35 -8.07
N SER A 166 10.78 37.82 -6.92
CA SER A 166 11.20 38.66 -5.77
C SER A 166 12.49 38.23 -5.05
N ALA A 167 13.14 37.15 -5.47
CA ALA A 167 14.43 36.71 -4.92
C ALA A 167 15.41 36.35 -6.03
N ASN A 168 15.83 37.38 -6.77
CA ASN A 168 17.09 37.31 -7.51
C ASN A 168 18.19 37.08 -6.45
N GLY A 169 18.66 35.83 -6.38
CA GLY A 169 19.75 35.43 -5.49
C GLY A 169 19.43 34.37 -4.44
N ALA A 170 18.39 33.57 -4.65
CA ALA A 170 18.25 32.31 -3.91
C ALA A 170 17.91 31.17 -4.86
N SER A 171 18.63 30.06 -4.75
CA SER A 171 18.41 28.85 -5.54
C SER A 171 18.41 27.61 -4.66
N VAL A 172 17.54 26.66 -4.99
CA VAL A 172 17.45 25.36 -4.33
C VAL A 172 17.91 24.29 -5.32
N SER A 173 18.66 23.32 -4.83
CA SER A 173 19.13 22.15 -5.54
C SER A 173 18.67 20.89 -4.80
N LEU A 174 18.03 19.98 -5.54
CA LEU A 174 17.55 18.68 -5.05
C LEU A 174 18.15 17.54 -5.89
N SER A 175 18.38 16.38 -5.29
CA SER A 175 18.86 15.19 -6.01
C SER A 175 17.74 14.33 -6.61
N ALA A 176 16.51 14.45 -6.10
CA ALA A 176 15.35 13.69 -6.54
C ALA A 176 14.03 14.43 -6.27
N MET A 177 12.96 13.99 -6.93
CA MET A 177 11.56 14.36 -6.63
C MET A 177 10.76 13.19 -6.07
N ASP A 178 11.32 11.99 -6.15
CA ASP A 178 10.73 10.77 -5.65
C ASP A 178 11.56 10.30 -4.45
N TYR A 179 10.90 9.90 -3.36
CA TYR A 179 11.57 9.46 -2.14
C TYR A 179 10.85 8.24 -1.57
N LEU A 180 11.59 7.41 -0.83
CA LEU A 180 11.02 6.35 -0.02
C LEU A 180 10.69 6.87 1.40
N PRO A 181 9.65 6.33 2.07
CA PRO A 181 9.45 6.54 3.49
C PRO A 181 10.72 6.18 4.29
N GLY A 182 11.08 6.99 5.28
CA GLY A 182 12.31 6.85 6.06
C GLY A 182 13.55 7.51 5.43
N ASN A 183 13.56 7.80 4.13
CA ASN A 183 14.69 8.48 3.50
C ASN A 183 14.56 10.00 3.64
N PRO A 184 15.63 10.71 4.04
CA PRO A 184 15.58 12.15 4.18
C PRO A 184 15.61 12.86 2.82
N ILE A 185 14.87 13.97 2.73
CA ILE A 185 14.97 14.93 1.63
C ILE A 185 16.18 15.81 1.92
N SER A 186 17.21 15.71 1.07
CA SER A 186 18.40 16.57 1.15
C SER A 186 18.22 17.78 0.24
N VAL A 187 18.24 18.97 0.85
CA VAL A 187 18.05 20.25 0.16
C VAL A 187 19.33 21.06 0.25
N GLN A 188 19.86 21.48 -0.89
CA GLN A 188 20.97 22.43 -0.94
C GLN A 188 20.42 23.80 -1.34
N LEU A 189 20.48 24.76 -0.45
CA LEU A 189 20.10 26.15 -0.70
C LEU A 189 21.36 26.98 -0.93
N THR A 190 21.38 27.77 -1.99
CA THR A 190 22.42 28.79 -2.23
C THR A 190 21.78 30.17 -2.20
N LEU A 191 22.38 31.05 -1.41
CA LEU A 191 21.99 32.45 -1.23
C LEU A 191 23.09 33.36 -1.77
N ASP A 192 22.70 34.38 -2.51
CA ASP A 192 23.57 35.48 -2.87
C ASP A 192 23.90 36.31 -1.62
N SER A 193 25.05 36.99 -1.65
CA SER A 193 25.58 37.79 -0.54
C SER A 193 24.60 38.85 -0.03
N SER A 194 23.79 39.43 -0.92
CA SER A 194 22.77 40.43 -0.57
C SER A 194 21.63 39.84 0.27
N LEU A 195 21.24 38.60 0.00
CA LEU A 195 20.17 37.89 0.71
C LEU A 195 20.68 37.27 2.00
N GLN A 196 21.89 36.71 1.99
CA GLN A 196 22.53 36.05 3.12
C GLN A 196 22.51 36.89 4.40
N SER A 197 22.87 38.18 4.31
CA SER A 197 22.87 39.08 5.47
C SER A 197 21.46 39.34 6.03
N SER A 198 20.44 39.28 5.16
CA SER A 198 19.06 39.63 5.46
C SER A 198 18.19 38.47 5.96
N VAL A 199 18.58 37.22 5.71
CA VAL A 199 17.83 36.03 6.12
C VAL A 199 18.20 35.62 7.55
N ASP A 200 17.18 35.32 8.36
CA ASP A 200 17.29 34.85 9.74
C ASP A 200 17.24 33.33 9.82
N SER A 201 16.29 32.72 9.09
CA SER A 201 16.09 31.28 9.11
C SER A 201 15.53 30.74 7.80
N ILE A 202 15.75 29.44 7.60
CA ILE A 202 15.18 28.64 6.53
C ILE A 202 14.22 27.64 7.16
N SER A 203 13.01 27.54 6.64
CA SER A 203 12.03 26.52 6.99
C SER A 203 11.78 25.64 5.77
N ILE A 204 11.85 24.33 5.99
CA ILE A 204 11.48 23.31 5.01
C ILE A 204 10.38 22.44 5.61
N SER A 205 9.28 22.30 4.88
CA SER A 205 8.10 21.58 5.36
C SER A 205 7.59 20.64 4.26
N LEU A 206 7.33 19.39 4.63
CA LEU A 206 6.70 18.39 3.79
C LEU A 206 5.23 18.31 4.16
N TYR A 207 4.36 18.53 3.17
CA TYR A 207 2.93 18.42 3.33
C TYR A 207 2.37 17.27 2.52
N GLN A 208 1.44 16.52 3.11
CA GLN A 208 0.57 15.59 2.41
C GLN A 208 -0.66 16.33 1.91
N LEU A 209 -0.92 16.21 0.61
CA LEU A 209 -2.09 16.74 -0.06
C LEU A 209 -3.11 15.61 -0.22
N GLN A 210 -4.25 15.76 0.43
CA GLN A 210 -5.36 14.82 0.37
C GLN A 210 -6.45 15.41 -0.52
N THR A 211 -6.85 14.70 -1.56
CA THR A 211 -7.95 15.11 -2.43
C THR A 211 -9.09 14.12 -2.30
N TRP A 212 -10.26 14.61 -1.91
CA TRP A 212 -11.45 13.83 -1.66
C TRP A 212 -12.48 14.17 -2.73
N ARG A 213 -12.97 13.15 -3.43
CA ARG A 213 -13.94 13.29 -4.51
C ARG A 213 -15.24 12.63 -4.11
N LYS A 214 -16.35 13.34 -4.24
CA LYS A 214 -17.67 12.79 -4.02
C LYS A 214 -18.16 12.12 -5.31
N ILE A 215 -18.49 10.83 -5.26
CA ILE A 215 -19.19 10.16 -6.34
C ILE A 215 -20.69 10.38 -6.13
N PRO A 216 -21.42 10.99 -7.09
CA PRO A 216 -22.86 11.18 -6.95
C PRO A 216 -23.58 9.83 -6.96
N GLU A 217 -24.42 9.59 -5.96
CA GLU A 217 -25.04 8.27 -5.76
C GLU A 217 -26.18 7.96 -6.75
N LYS A 218 -26.73 8.95 -7.50
CA LYS A 218 -27.80 8.74 -8.50
C LYS A 218 -28.26 9.94 -9.35
N THR A 219 -27.66 11.14 -9.23
CA THR A 219 -28.16 12.37 -9.87
C THR A 219 -27.18 12.97 -10.88
N ARG A 220 -27.64 13.12 -12.14
CA ARG A 220 -26.98 13.83 -13.26
C ARG A 220 -26.85 15.35 -13.02
N LEU A 221 -26.22 15.78 -11.93
CA LEU A 221 -25.80 17.16 -11.73
C LEU A 221 -24.37 17.19 -11.17
N LEU A 222 -23.46 17.68 -12.01
CA LEU A 222 -22.03 17.83 -11.77
C LEU A 222 -21.79 18.90 -10.70
N PHE A 223 -21.85 18.53 -9.43
CA PHE A 223 -21.14 19.28 -8.40
C PHE A 223 -19.79 18.61 -8.17
N ASN A 224 -18.79 19.09 -8.90
CA ASN A 224 -17.39 18.79 -8.70
C ASN A 224 -16.94 19.35 -7.34
N THR A 225 -17.38 18.72 -6.25
CA THR A 225 -17.00 19.10 -4.88
C THR A 225 -15.79 18.32 -4.44
N GLU A 226 -14.72 18.48 -5.21
CA GLU A 226 -13.39 18.07 -4.81
C GLU A 226 -12.98 18.87 -3.57
N LYS A 227 -12.74 18.19 -2.45
CA LYS A 227 -12.21 18.81 -1.23
C LYS A 227 -10.73 18.50 -1.13
N LYS A 228 -9.91 19.54 -0.92
CA LYS A 228 -8.47 19.40 -0.72
C LYS A 228 -8.12 19.74 0.72
N TYR A 229 -7.33 18.87 1.34
CA TYR A 229 -6.75 19.11 2.66
C TYR A 229 -5.22 19.01 2.56
N LYS A 230 -4.54 19.75 3.43
CA LYS A 230 -3.09 19.85 3.46
C LYS A 230 -2.61 19.58 4.88
N HIS A 231 -2.09 18.37 5.08
CA HIS A 231 -1.59 17.88 6.36
C HIS A 231 -0.07 18.04 6.45
N LEU A 232 0.44 18.59 7.55
CA LEU A 232 1.88 18.72 7.78
C LEU A 232 2.46 17.38 8.23
N ILE A 233 3.43 16.85 7.49
CA ILE A 233 4.07 15.56 7.78
C ILE A 233 5.36 15.75 8.55
N SER A 234 6.18 16.69 8.10
CA SER A 234 7.50 16.96 8.66
C SER A 234 7.85 18.43 8.45
N ASP A 235 8.49 19.04 9.44
CA ASP A 235 8.96 20.42 9.38
C ASP A 235 10.34 20.52 10.03
N GLN A 236 11.21 21.32 9.42
CA GLN A 236 12.50 21.67 9.99
C GLN A 236 12.75 23.15 9.75
N THR A 237 13.15 23.86 10.81
CA THR A 237 13.59 25.25 10.73
C THR A 237 15.02 25.37 11.23
N THR A 238 15.89 25.96 10.40
CA THR A 238 17.32 26.16 10.69
C THR A 238 17.61 27.66 10.69
N LYS A 239 18.25 28.16 11.75
CA LYS A 239 18.76 29.53 11.79
C LYS A 239 20.03 29.63 10.97
N ILE A 240 20.18 30.72 10.22
CA ILE A 240 21.37 30.95 9.40
C ILE A 240 22.32 31.87 10.15
N GLU A 241 23.57 31.43 10.26
CA GLU A 241 24.71 32.28 10.61
C GLU A 241 25.29 32.91 9.33
N ALA A 242 25.64 34.19 9.41
CA ALA A 242 25.82 35.07 8.25
C ALA A 242 27.05 34.77 7.35
N GLU A 243 27.74 33.64 7.54
CA GLU A 243 29.08 33.42 6.97
C GLU A 243 29.09 32.47 5.76
N THR A 244 28.07 31.62 5.57
CA THR A 244 28.03 30.66 4.44
C THR A 244 26.98 31.02 3.39
N SER A 245 27.37 31.03 2.11
CA SER A 245 26.45 31.25 0.97
C SER A 245 25.64 30.00 0.62
N THR A 246 26.04 28.84 1.13
CA THR A 246 25.44 27.55 0.81
C THR A 246 25.07 26.82 2.09
N HIS A 247 23.83 26.37 2.16
CA HIS A 247 23.27 25.67 3.31
C HIS A 247 22.74 24.31 2.88
N GLN A 248 23.13 23.27 3.61
CA GLN A 248 22.60 21.92 3.44
C GLN A 248 21.56 21.65 4.53
N LEU A 249 20.37 21.26 4.12
CA LEU A 249 19.25 20.95 5.01
C LEU A 249 18.77 19.53 4.76
N LYS A 250 18.20 18.90 5.79
CA LYS A 250 17.74 17.52 5.74
C LYS A 250 16.39 17.39 6.43
N LEU A 251 15.36 17.08 5.66
CA LEU A 251 14.01 16.86 6.18
C LEU A 251 13.72 15.36 6.19
N ASP A 252 13.51 14.80 7.37
CA ASP A 252 13.20 13.39 7.53
C ASP A 252 11.75 13.10 7.08
N ILE A 253 11.58 12.02 6.31
CA ILE A 253 10.27 11.48 5.94
C ILE A 253 9.95 10.33 6.91
N PRO A 254 8.86 10.38 7.68
CA PRO A 254 8.51 9.30 8.60
C PRO A 254 8.36 7.95 7.87
N VAL A 255 8.74 6.85 8.53
CA VAL A 255 8.69 5.48 7.94
C VAL A 255 7.24 5.04 7.68
N GLU A 256 6.28 5.52 8.45
CA GLU A 256 4.84 5.28 8.22
C GLU A 256 4.20 6.18 7.15
N THR A 257 4.98 6.99 6.45
CA THR A 257 4.44 7.85 5.39
C THR A 257 3.80 6.97 4.32
N ILE A 258 2.53 7.26 4.03
CA ILE A 258 1.73 6.49 3.07
C ILE A 258 2.23 6.83 1.67
N PRO A 259 2.35 5.85 0.77
CA PRO A 259 2.85 6.16 -0.56
C PRO A 259 1.83 6.97 -1.39
N SER A 260 2.33 7.70 -2.37
CA SER A 260 1.53 8.55 -3.26
C SER A 260 0.67 7.73 -4.20
N PHE A 261 -0.62 8.05 -4.33
CA PHE A 261 -1.48 7.41 -5.33
C PHE A 261 -2.61 8.33 -5.77
N SER A 262 -2.98 8.22 -7.05
CA SER A 262 -3.96 9.11 -7.69
C SER A 262 -5.02 8.39 -8.52
N TYR A 263 -5.00 7.05 -8.54
CA TYR A 263 -5.86 6.23 -9.39
C TYR A 263 -7.18 5.81 -8.72
N SER A 264 -7.42 6.15 -7.45
CA SER A 264 -8.74 5.94 -6.83
C SER A 264 -9.75 6.99 -7.32
N PRO A 265 -11.01 6.60 -7.57
CA PRO A 265 -12.05 7.52 -8.00
C PRO A 265 -12.52 8.44 -6.87
N VAL A 266 -12.32 8.08 -5.60
CA VAL A 266 -12.82 8.84 -4.43
C VAL A 266 -11.74 9.57 -3.65
N PHE A 267 -10.48 9.17 -3.79
CA PHE A 267 -9.43 9.70 -2.93
C PHE A 267 -8.06 9.66 -3.59
N THR A 268 -7.24 10.69 -3.35
CA THR A 268 -5.83 10.69 -3.79
C THR A 268 -4.92 11.27 -2.73
N ILE A 269 -3.68 10.80 -2.72
CA ILE A 269 -2.58 11.33 -1.90
C ILE A 269 -1.44 11.76 -2.82
N GLY A 270 -0.96 12.98 -2.63
CA GLY A 270 0.32 13.46 -3.15
C GLY A 270 1.06 14.25 -2.09
N TYR A 271 2.31 14.64 -2.37
CA TYR A 271 3.13 15.39 -1.41
C TYR A 271 3.68 16.66 -2.02
N GLN A 272 3.96 17.63 -1.15
CA GLN A 272 4.49 18.92 -1.53
C GLN A 272 5.55 19.37 -0.53
N LEU A 273 6.76 19.60 -1.02
CA LEU A 273 7.82 20.27 -0.28
C LEU A 273 7.67 21.79 -0.42
N GLN A 274 7.67 22.48 0.70
CA GLN A 274 7.63 23.93 0.79
C GLN A 274 8.90 24.44 1.46
N ILE A 275 9.55 25.43 0.84
CA ILE A 275 10.79 26.02 1.34
C ILE A 275 10.54 27.52 1.51
N LYS A 276 10.81 28.05 2.71
CA LYS A 276 10.62 29.46 3.07
C LYS A 276 11.88 30.04 3.69
N LEU A 277 12.25 31.24 3.27
CA LEU A 277 13.30 32.04 3.90
C LEU A 277 12.65 33.17 4.69
N LYS A 278 12.93 33.26 5.99
CA LYS A 278 12.43 34.34 6.84
C LYS A 278 13.47 35.44 6.96
N LYS A 279 13.12 36.69 6.71
CA LYS A 279 14.04 37.84 6.86
C LYS A 279 14.13 38.30 8.32
N LYS A 280 15.29 38.85 8.70
CA LYS A 280 15.60 39.38 10.05
C LYS A 280 14.80 40.62 10.41
N ILE A 281 14.68 41.52 9.44
CA ILE A 281 14.00 42.80 9.59
C ILE A 281 12.83 42.71 8.63
N TRP A 282 11.62 43.05 9.09
CA TRP A 282 10.35 42.88 8.40
C TRP A 282 9.90 41.41 8.37
N SER A 283 8.67 41.12 8.79
CA SER A 283 8.03 39.79 8.82
C SER A 283 7.82 39.16 7.43
N GLN A 284 8.58 39.60 6.43
CA GLN A 284 8.53 39.14 5.06
C GLN A 284 9.24 37.78 4.95
N SER A 285 8.58 36.85 4.28
CA SER A 285 9.16 35.59 3.84
C SER A 285 9.36 35.59 2.34
N ILE A 286 10.42 34.93 1.89
CA ILE A 286 10.58 34.53 0.49
C ILE A 286 10.14 33.08 0.43
N GLU A 287 9.19 32.77 -0.44
CA GLU A 287 8.72 31.41 -0.67
C GLU A 287 9.20 30.92 -2.03
N PHE A 288 9.72 29.70 -2.05
CA PHE A 288 9.98 28.98 -3.29
C PHE A 288 8.67 28.46 -3.88
N PRO A 289 8.60 28.19 -5.20
CA PRO A 289 7.46 27.49 -5.76
C PRO A 289 7.25 26.17 -5.03
N ASN A 290 5.99 25.78 -4.87
CA ASN A 290 5.62 24.48 -4.31
C ASN A 290 6.22 23.35 -5.15
N ILE A 291 7.02 22.49 -4.52
CA ILE A 291 7.78 21.43 -5.18
C ILE A 291 6.98 20.13 -4.99
N PRO A 292 6.41 19.52 -6.06
CA PRO A 292 5.70 18.26 -5.92
C PRO A 292 6.68 17.14 -5.56
N ILE A 293 6.31 16.29 -4.62
CA ILE A 293 7.11 15.14 -4.19
C ILE A 293 6.28 13.87 -4.37
N THR A 294 6.91 12.83 -4.89
CA THR A 294 6.34 11.48 -4.93
C THR A 294 6.93 10.68 -3.78
N ILE A 295 6.07 10.08 -2.96
CA ILE A 295 6.49 9.06 -2.00
C ILE A 295 6.24 7.70 -2.63
N GLY A 296 7.31 7.01 -3.00
CA GLY A 296 7.24 5.71 -3.64
C GLY A 296 7.42 4.54 -2.68
N THR A 297 7.45 3.34 -3.24
CA THR A 297 7.60 2.09 -2.49
C THR A 297 8.71 1.20 -3.04
N LEU A 298 9.07 1.38 -4.31
CA LEU A 298 10.20 0.69 -4.92
C LEU A 298 11.44 1.57 -4.85
N GLY A 299 12.56 0.97 -4.46
CA GLY A 299 13.85 1.67 -4.40
C GLY A 299 14.31 2.22 -5.75
N TYR A 300 15.24 3.17 -5.70
CA TYR A 300 15.70 3.87 -6.89
C TYR A 300 16.19 2.91 -7.97
N GLY A 301 15.63 3.03 -9.18
CA GLY A 301 15.99 2.21 -10.32
C GLY A 301 15.32 0.83 -10.38
N ILE A 302 14.55 0.46 -9.36
CA ILE A 302 13.69 -0.74 -9.41
C ILE A 302 12.44 -0.38 -10.22
N ARG A 303 12.20 -1.13 -11.29
CA ARG A 303 11.03 -0.99 -12.14
C ARG A 303 9.97 -2.02 -11.78
N SER A 304 8.73 -1.59 -11.85
CA SER A 304 7.56 -2.45 -11.77
C SER A 304 7.36 -3.15 -13.12
N SER A 305 6.62 -4.27 -13.14
CA SER A 305 6.31 -4.97 -14.39
C SER A 305 5.38 -4.12 -15.26
N GLU A 306 5.62 -4.10 -16.58
CA GLU A 306 4.76 -3.43 -17.56
C GLU A 306 3.33 -4.02 -17.62
N GLU A 307 3.14 -5.23 -17.10
CA GLU A 307 1.83 -5.89 -17.04
C GLU A 307 0.91 -5.32 -15.95
N ILE A 308 1.43 -4.49 -15.05
CA ILE A 308 0.68 -3.95 -13.93
C ILE A 308 -0.38 -2.95 -14.40
N LYS A 309 -1.63 -3.18 -13.97
CA LYS A 309 -2.76 -2.28 -14.24
C LYS A 309 -3.33 -1.73 -12.94
N VAL A 310 -3.99 -0.57 -12.99
CA VAL A 310 -4.65 0.01 -11.81
C VAL A 310 -6.08 -0.51 -11.68
N TYR A 311 -6.56 -0.75 -10.46
CA TYR A 311 -7.88 -1.36 -10.26
C TYR A 311 -9.04 -0.55 -10.87
N SER A 312 -8.89 0.77 -10.97
CA SER A 312 -9.92 1.69 -11.49
C SER A 312 -10.11 1.64 -13.00
N THR A 313 -9.26 0.94 -13.76
CA THR A 313 -9.49 0.68 -15.19
C THR A 313 -10.47 -0.47 -15.43
N PHE A 314 -10.85 -1.21 -14.39
CA PHE A 314 -11.70 -2.39 -14.50
C PHE A 314 -13.11 -2.10 -14.00
N LYS A 315 -14.06 -2.86 -14.54
CA LYS A 315 -15.42 -2.90 -13.98
C LYS A 315 -15.41 -3.64 -12.64
N SER A 316 -16.19 -3.14 -11.67
CA SER A 316 -16.39 -3.81 -10.39
C SER A 316 -17.10 -5.16 -10.60
N VAL A 317 -16.58 -6.20 -9.95
CA VAL A 317 -17.16 -7.57 -9.96
C VAL A 317 -18.60 -7.59 -9.42
N PHE A 318 -18.99 -6.57 -8.64
CA PHE A 318 -20.27 -6.49 -7.96
C PHE A 318 -21.25 -5.48 -8.59
N SER A 319 -20.90 -4.88 -9.73
CA SER A 319 -21.75 -3.89 -10.39
C SER A 319 -22.76 -4.55 -11.34
N GLU A 320 -24.05 -4.35 -11.06
CA GLU A 320 -25.19 -4.82 -11.88
C GLU A 320 -25.41 -3.98 -13.16
N GLU A 321 -24.56 -2.98 -13.42
CA GLU A 321 -24.73 -2.09 -14.57
C GLU A 321 -24.52 -2.86 -15.88
N ARG A 322 -25.35 -2.53 -16.88
CA ARG A 322 -25.47 -3.22 -18.17
C ARG A 322 -24.11 -3.40 -18.86
N GLN A 323 -23.95 -4.55 -19.51
CA GLN A 323 -22.80 -4.91 -20.34
C GLN A 323 -22.44 -3.79 -21.34
N ASP A 324 -21.42 -2.99 -21.01
CA ASP A 324 -20.47 -2.58 -22.03
C ASP A 324 -19.50 -3.77 -22.16
N ASP A 325 -19.59 -4.51 -23.27
CA ASP A 325 -18.84 -5.75 -23.48
C ASP A 325 -17.31 -5.53 -23.59
N ASP A 326 -16.85 -4.28 -23.67
CA ASP A 326 -15.45 -3.92 -23.92
C ASP A 326 -14.59 -3.73 -22.64
N VAL A 327 -15.18 -3.64 -21.44
CA VAL A 327 -14.41 -3.39 -20.19
C VAL A 327 -14.21 -4.68 -19.40
N ALA A 328 -12.94 -5.07 -19.24
CA ALA A 328 -12.56 -6.25 -18.47
C ALA A 328 -12.98 -6.15 -16.98
N THR A 329 -13.40 -7.28 -16.42
CA THR A 329 -13.69 -7.43 -14.99
C THR A 329 -12.41 -7.41 -14.16
N LEU A 330 -12.47 -6.78 -12.99
CA LEU A 330 -11.36 -6.68 -12.05
C LEU A 330 -10.87 -8.07 -11.60
N PRO A 331 -9.61 -8.46 -11.88
CA PRO A 331 -9.08 -9.74 -11.44
C PRO A 331 -9.00 -9.82 -9.91
N ALA A 332 -9.48 -10.93 -9.35
CA ALA A 332 -9.42 -11.21 -7.91
C ALA A 332 -8.21 -12.10 -7.57
N PRO A 333 -7.72 -12.04 -6.31
CA PRO A 333 -6.75 -13.01 -5.81
C PRO A 333 -7.27 -14.45 -5.94
N ARG A 334 -6.35 -15.39 -6.16
CA ARG A 334 -6.67 -16.81 -6.34
C ARG A 334 -6.11 -17.61 -5.18
N PHE A 335 -6.92 -18.51 -4.63
CA PHE A 335 -6.41 -19.54 -3.75
C PHE A 335 -5.81 -20.66 -4.61
N LEU A 336 -4.54 -20.98 -4.37
CA LEU A 336 -3.88 -22.09 -5.06
C LEU A 336 -4.12 -23.39 -4.30
N ASP A 337 -4.01 -24.50 -5.01
CA ASP A 337 -3.98 -25.81 -4.38
C ASP A 337 -2.65 -26.04 -3.70
N VAL A 338 -2.72 -26.55 -2.47
CA VAL A 338 -1.55 -26.91 -1.70
C VAL A 338 -1.14 -28.26 -2.26
N VAL A 339 -0.19 -28.25 -3.18
CA VAL A 339 0.44 -29.48 -3.64
C VAL A 339 1.31 -29.96 -2.48
N GLU A 340 0.86 -31.00 -1.78
CA GLU A 340 1.75 -31.77 -0.92
C GLU A 340 2.80 -32.38 -1.84
N TYR A 341 4.03 -31.86 -1.81
CA TYR A 341 5.15 -32.52 -2.47
C TYR A 341 5.35 -33.87 -1.76
N GLU A 342 4.77 -34.93 -2.30
CA GLU A 342 5.15 -36.31 -1.97
C GLU A 342 6.55 -36.67 -2.52
N ASP A 343 7.15 -35.80 -3.32
CA ASP A 343 8.54 -35.91 -3.74
C ASP A 343 9.46 -35.42 -2.62
N SER A 344 9.70 -36.30 -1.65
CA SER A 344 10.93 -36.21 -0.87
C SER A 344 12.09 -36.06 -1.85
N LEU A 345 12.92 -35.01 -1.71
CA LEU A 345 14.20 -34.95 -2.40
C LEU A 345 14.87 -36.33 -2.22
N PRO A 346 15.39 -36.95 -3.29
CA PRO A 346 15.98 -38.27 -3.18
C PRO A 346 17.02 -38.24 -2.05
N ILE A 347 16.90 -39.20 -1.12
CA ILE A 347 17.76 -39.30 0.04
C ILE A 347 19.21 -39.33 -0.46
N TYR A 348 20.00 -38.33 -0.07
CA TYR A 348 21.40 -38.24 -0.47
C TYR A 348 22.18 -39.36 0.23
N GLU A 349 22.49 -40.42 -0.49
CA GLU A 349 23.41 -41.45 -0.02
C GLU A 349 24.84 -40.92 -0.14
N ASN A 350 25.54 -40.71 0.98
CA ASN A 350 26.95 -40.24 1.01
C ASN A 350 27.94 -41.15 0.24
N ILE A 351 27.49 -42.30 -0.24
CA ILE A 351 28.27 -43.29 -1.01
C ILE A 351 28.04 -43.18 -2.52
N ARG A 352 27.13 -42.33 -3.01
CA ARG A 352 26.82 -42.23 -4.43
C ARG A 352 26.52 -40.79 -4.85
N LEU A 353 27.28 -40.28 -5.82
CA LEU A 353 27.00 -38.98 -6.45
C LEU A 353 25.66 -39.04 -7.20
N PRO A 354 24.89 -37.93 -7.26
CA PRO A 354 23.65 -37.87 -8.03
C PRO A 354 23.91 -38.22 -9.49
N THR A 355 23.17 -39.19 -10.02
CA THR A 355 23.18 -39.49 -11.46
C THR A 355 22.32 -38.45 -12.16
N TYR A 356 22.97 -37.49 -12.83
CA TYR A 356 22.28 -36.63 -13.78
C TYR A 356 22.09 -37.45 -15.06
N GLU A 357 20.87 -37.90 -15.33
CA GLU A 357 20.52 -38.36 -16.67
C GLU A 357 20.64 -37.15 -17.60
N HIS A 358 21.67 -37.14 -18.43
CA HIS A 358 21.78 -36.18 -19.50
C HIS A 358 20.56 -36.37 -20.40
N ALA A 359 19.67 -35.37 -20.42
CA ALA A 359 18.64 -35.27 -21.43
C ALA A 359 19.33 -35.33 -22.80
N THR A 360 19.28 -36.49 -23.44
CA THR A 360 19.76 -36.69 -24.79
C THR A 360 18.90 -35.83 -25.70
N VAL A 361 19.48 -34.74 -26.18
CA VAL A 361 18.92 -33.96 -27.27
C VAL A 361 18.95 -34.86 -28.51
N ASP A 362 17.80 -35.39 -28.89
CA ASP A 362 17.61 -36.01 -30.20
C ASP A 362 17.85 -34.94 -31.27
N MET A 363 19.04 -34.97 -31.87
CA MET A 363 19.30 -34.28 -33.12
C MET A 363 18.66 -35.09 -34.25
N CYS A 364 17.53 -34.60 -34.77
CA CYS A 364 16.94 -35.12 -36.00
C CYS A 364 17.86 -34.88 -37.20
N ASN A 365 18.00 -35.93 -38.02
CA ASN A 365 18.63 -35.93 -39.35
C ASN A 365 17.91 -35.00 -40.34
#